data_AF-A0A968T101-F1
#
_entry.id   AF-A0A968T101-F1
#
_cell.length_a   1.000
_cell.length_b   1.000
_cell.length_c   1.000
_cell.angle_alpha   90.00
_cell.angle_beta   90.00
_cell.angle_gamma   90.00
#
_symmetry.space_group_name_H-M   'P 1'
#
loop_
_entity.id
_entity.type
_entity.pdbx_description
1 polymer ?
#
loop_
_entity_poly.entity_id
_entity_poly.type
_entity_poly.pdbx_seq_one_letter_code
_entity_poly.pdbx_strand_id
1 'polypeptide(L)'
;MPVLEKIRSKAGIFIAGFIGFALLAFILGDILSSGQSLFRRSQMEIGKIAGESVSFQKYEQKLNELVEVTKVKTNQTTLDENVMEQLKEQAWIELIFAEAIQPEYDKLGLAVGEDELADLVSGNNPSPVIRQTLVIPKQEK
;
A
#
# COMPACT_ATOMS: atom_id res chain seq x y z
N MET A 1 33.73 59.11 14.57
CA MET A 1 33.26 57.98 13.75
C MET A 1 31.76 58.15 13.51
N PRO A 2 31.29 58.32 12.26
CA PRO A 2 29.89 58.60 11.94
C PRO A 2 28.99 57.39 12.26
N VAL A 3 27.82 57.64 12.84
CA VAL A 3 26.85 56.59 13.23
C VAL A 3 26.36 55.77 12.02
N LEU A 4 26.26 56.40 10.84
CA LEU A 4 25.83 55.73 9.60
C LEU A 4 26.80 54.62 9.13
N GLU A 5 28.10 54.78 9.37
CA GLU A 5 29.13 53.82 8.94
C GLU A 5 29.14 52.56 9.83
N LYS A 6 28.83 52.74 11.13
CA LYS A 6 28.59 51.63 12.07
C LYS A 6 27.34 50.83 11.74
N ILE A 7 26.28 51.47 11.24
CA ILE A 7 25.04 50.79 10.86
C ILE A 7 25.22 49.99 9.56
N ARG A 8 25.88 50.58 8.55
CA ARG A 8 26.12 49.90 7.26
C ARG A 8 27.01 48.65 7.38
N SER A 9 28.07 48.72 8.21
CA SER A 9 28.96 47.58 8.46
C SER A 9 28.30 46.46 9.29
N LYS A 10 27.47 46.82 10.27
CA LYS A 10 26.75 45.83 11.10
C LYS A 10 25.54 45.23 10.38
N ALA A 11 24.84 46.01 9.56
CA ALA A 11 23.66 45.55 8.83
C ALA A 11 23.96 44.33 7.95
N GLY A 12 25.08 44.34 7.21
CA GLY A 12 25.48 43.21 6.37
C GLY A 12 25.71 41.92 7.16
N ILE A 13 26.30 42.00 8.35
CA ILE A 13 26.56 40.85 9.22
C ILE A 13 25.26 40.31 9.83
N PHE A 14 24.35 41.19 10.26
CA PHE A 14 23.03 40.79 10.75
C PHE A 14 22.20 40.12 9.65
N ILE A 15 22.25 40.65 8.43
CA ILE A 15 21.53 40.09 7.28
C ILE A 15 22.09 38.72 6.91
N ALA A 16 23.41 38.56 6.85
CA ALA A 16 24.05 37.27 6.58
C ALA A 16 23.73 36.23 7.69
N GLY A 17 23.77 36.65 8.96
CA GLY A 17 23.40 35.79 10.09
C GLY A 17 21.94 35.35 10.06
N PHE A 18 21.02 36.25 9.71
CA PHE A 18 19.59 35.95 9.61
C PHE A 18 19.29 34.98 8.46
N ILE A 19 19.94 35.15 7.30
CA ILE A 19 19.81 34.24 6.16
C ILE A 19 20.35 32.85 6.52
N GLY A 20 21.51 32.77 7.18
CA GLY A 20 22.08 31.51 7.65
C GLY A 20 21.16 30.81 8.65
N PHE A 21 20.58 31.55 9.60
CA PHE A 21 19.63 31.02 10.56
C PHE A 21 18.33 30.53 9.89
N ALA A 22 17.80 31.27 8.92
CA ALA A 22 16.60 30.90 8.18
C ALA A 22 16.79 29.60 7.38
N LEU A 23 17.94 29.42 6.71
CA LEU A 23 18.26 28.18 6.00
C LEU A 23 18.39 26.99 6.95
N LEU A 24 19.00 27.20 8.11
CA LEU A 24 19.17 26.16 9.12
C LEU A 24 17.81 25.77 9.74
N ALA A 25 16.96 26.75 10.03
CA ALA A 25 15.59 26.53 10.48
C ALA A 25 14.72 25.83 9.42
N PHE A 26 14.92 26.14 8.14
CA PHE A 26 14.22 25.49 7.03
C PHE A 26 14.56 23.99 6.93
N ILE A 27 15.86 23.63 7.00
CA ILE A 27 16.30 22.24 6.98
C ILE A 27 15.78 21.47 8.20
N LEU A 28 15.84 22.07 9.40
CA LEU A 28 15.31 21.45 10.61
C LEU A 28 13.78 21.32 10.57
N GLY A 29 13.08 22.30 10.00
CA GLY A 29 11.63 22.26 9.79
C GLY A 29 11.22 21.13 8.86
N ASP A 30 11.98 20.89 7.79
CA ASP A 30 11.71 19.82 6.83
C ASP A 30 11.85 18.42 7.46
N ILE A 31 12.87 18.21 8.30
CA ILE A 31 13.06 16.97 9.08
C ILE A 31 11.92 16.76 10.09
N LEU A 32 11.47 17.81 10.79
CA LEU A 32 10.36 17.69 11.73
C LEU A 32 9.03 17.41 10.99
N SER A 33 8.83 18.03 9.82
CA SER A 33 7.64 17.82 8.99
C SER A 33 7.54 16.39 8.43
N SER A 34 8.68 15.78 8.08
CA SER A 34 8.75 14.40 7.60
C SER A 34 8.48 13.37 8.71
N GLY A 35 8.86 13.67 9.96
CA GLY A 35 8.44 12.89 11.13
C GLY A 35 6.92 12.86 11.33
N GLN A 36 6.23 13.95 11.01
CA GLN A 36 4.77 14.02 11.07
C GLN A 36 4.08 13.16 10.00
N SER A 37 4.72 12.94 8.84
CA SER A 37 4.24 12.00 7.83
C SER A 37 4.30 10.55 8.31
N LEU A 38 5.39 10.15 8.98
CA LEU A 38 5.53 8.83 9.60
C LEU A 38 4.51 8.62 10.74
N PHE A 39 4.28 9.66 11.54
CA PHE A 39 3.27 9.62 12.60
C PHE A 39 1.84 9.49 12.04
N ARG A 40 1.54 10.14 10.90
CA ARG A 40 0.24 9.97 10.20
C ARG A 40 0.07 8.58 9.60
N ARG A 41 1.13 7.91 9.13
CA ARG A 41 1.06 6.51 8.69
C ARG A 41 0.67 5.57 9.83
N SER A 42 1.21 5.78 11.02
CA SER A 42 0.83 5.03 12.24
C SER A 42 -0.65 5.23 12.60
N GLN A 43 -1.22 6.41 12.36
CA GLN A 43 -2.65 6.66 12.60
C GLN A 43 -3.58 5.97 11.58
N MET A 44 -3.04 5.55 10.44
CA MET A 44 -3.76 4.78 9.42
C MET A 44 -3.58 3.26 9.60
N GLU A 45 -3.03 2.81 10.72
CA GLU A 45 -2.91 1.38 11.05
C GLU A 45 -4.24 0.88 11.62
N ILE A 46 -4.78 -0.20 11.04
CA ILE A 46 -6.03 -0.82 11.51
C ILE A 46 -5.78 -1.97 12.48
N GLY A 47 -4.56 -2.52 12.47
CA GLY A 47 -4.15 -3.59 13.36
C GLY A 47 -2.81 -4.19 12.97
N LYS A 48 -2.39 -5.20 13.73
CA LYS A 48 -1.17 -5.97 13.50
C LYS A 48 -1.51 -7.42 13.27
N ILE A 49 -0.97 -8.00 12.20
CA ILE A 49 -1.12 -9.41 11.85
C ILE A 49 0.28 -10.02 11.87
N ALA A 50 0.49 -11.09 12.65
CA ALA A 50 1.79 -11.77 12.77
C ALA A 50 3.00 -10.86 13.12
N GLY A 51 2.76 -9.69 13.73
CA GLY A 51 3.80 -8.71 14.05
C GLY A 51 4.02 -7.63 12.98
N GLU A 52 3.39 -7.76 11.81
CA GLU A 52 3.40 -6.77 10.75
C GLU A 52 2.17 -5.84 10.85
N SER A 53 2.40 -4.53 10.68
CA SER A 53 1.37 -3.51 10.74
C SER A 53 0.57 -3.46 9.44
N VAL A 54 -0.74 -3.67 9.54
CA VAL A 54 -1.65 -3.57 8.39
C VAL A 54 -2.26 -2.17 8.36
N SER A 55 -2.00 -1.45 7.26
CA SER A 55 -2.59 -0.14 7.03
C SER A 55 -4.03 -0.26 6.51
N PHE A 56 -4.86 0.71 6.86
CA PHE A 56 -6.20 0.89 6.31
C PHE A 56 -6.19 0.92 4.78
N GLN A 57 -5.17 1.55 4.19
CA GLN A 57 -5.01 1.62 2.73
C GLN A 57 -4.89 0.23 2.09
N LYS A 58 -4.11 -0.67 2.70
CA LYS A 58 -3.93 -2.04 2.20
C LYS A 58 -5.24 -2.83 2.27
N TYR A 59 -5.97 -2.66 3.37
CA TYR A 59 -7.30 -3.25 3.52
C TYR A 59 -8.32 -2.71 2.53
N GLU A 60 -8.37 -1.39 2.35
CA GLU A 60 -9.28 -0.74 1.42
C GLU A 60 -9.00 -1.16 -0.02
N GLN A 61 -7.73 -1.24 -0.42
CA GLN A 61 -7.34 -1.77 -1.73
C GLN A 61 -7.84 -3.19 -1.94
N LYS A 62 -7.65 -4.07 -0.94
CA LYS A 62 -8.08 -5.46 -1.02
C LYS A 62 -9.60 -5.61 -1.10
N LEU A 63 -10.32 -4.84 -0.29
CA LEU A 63 -11.78 -4.77 -0.34
C LEU A 63 -12.27 -4.29 -1.71
N ASN A 64 -11.66 -3.24 -2.26
CA ASN A 64 -12.04 -2.69 -3.56
C ASN A 64 -11.84 -3.71 -4.69
N GLU A 65 -10.74 -4.46 -4.68
CA GLU A 65 -10.49 -5.56 -5.62
C GLU A 65 -11.63 -6.59 -5.57
N LEU A 66 -11.98 -7.06 -4.36
CA LEU A 66 -13.05 -8.04 -4.19
C LEU A 66 -14.43 -7.51 -4.62
N VAL A 67 -14.71 -6.24 -4.33
CA VAL A 67 -15.94 -5.56 -4.76
C VAL A 67 -16.01 -5.47 -6.28
N GLU A 68 -14.93 -5.08 -6.94
CA GLU A 68 -14.87 -4.97 -8.41
C GLU A 68 -15.07 -6.33 -9.08
N VAL A 69 -14.34 -7.35 -8.62
CA VAL A 69 -14.48 -8.73 -9.11
C VAL A 69 -15.92 -9.23 -8.93
N THR A 70 -16.53 -8.96 -7.79
CA THR A 70 -17.92 -9.38 -7.52
C THR A 70 -18.90 -8.67 -8.44
N LYS A 71 -18.76 -7.35 -8.64
CA LYS A 71 -19.61 -6.57 -9.57
C LYS A 71 -19.53 -7.10 -10.99
N VAL A 72 -18.32 -7.40 -11.47
CA VAL A 72 -18.10 -7.97 -12.81
C VAL A 72 -18.77 -9.35 -12.93
N LYS A 73 -18.62 -10.21 -11.90
CA LYS A 73 -19.23 -11.55 -11.90
C LYS A 73 -20.75 -11.53 -11.86
N THR A 74 -21.36 -10.61 -11.10
CA THR A 74 -22.82 -10.54 -10.95
C THR A 74 -23.49 -9.64 -11.98
N ASN A 75 -22.73 -8.92 -12.81
CA ASN A 75 -23.21 -7.85 -13.70
C ASN A 75 -24.02 -6.76 -12.97
N GLN A 76 -23.70 -6.52 -11.69
CA GLN A 76 -24.37 -5.51 -10.87
C GLN A 76 -23.45 -4.31 -10.67
N THR A 77 -24.03 -3.11 -10.73
CA THR A 77 -23.30 -1.86 -10.48
C THR A 77 -23.20 -1.53 -8.99
N THR A 78 -24.14 -2.02 -8.19
CA THR A 78 -24.24 -1.84 -6.75
C THR A 78 -24.36 -3.19 -6.05
N LEU A 79 -23.73 -3.32 -4.89
CA LEU A 79 -23.82 -4.51 -4.04
C LEU A 79 -24.69 -4.18 -2.83
N ASP A 80 -25.52 -5.13 -2.40
CA ASP A 80 -26.29 -5.00 -1.16
C ASP A 80 -25.37 -4.96 0.07
N GLU A 81 -25.86 -4.36 1.16
CA GLU A 81 -25.11 -4.19 2.41
C GLU A 81 -24.62 -5.52 3.00
N ASN A 82 -25.45 -6.57 2.94
CA ASN A 82 -25.07 -7.92 3.38
C ASN A 82 -23.90 -8.49 2.58
N VAL A 83 -23.87 -8.25 1.26
CA VAL A 83 -22.77 -8.70 0.40
C VAL A 83 -21.52 -7.89 0.72
N MET A 84 -21.67 -6.59 0.92
CA MET A 84 -20.56 -5.71 1.30
C MET A 84 -19.93 -6.13 2.64
N GLU A 85 -20.73 -6.51 3.63
CA GLU A 85 -20.23 -7.00 4.92
C GLU A 85 -19.44 -8.31 4.77
N GLN A 86 -19.92 -9.24 3.94
CA GLN A 86 -19.19 -10.47 3.63
C GLN A 86 -17.85 -10.19 2.94
N LEU A 87 -17.81 -9.23 2.01
CA LEU A 87 -16.57 -8.86 1.31
C LEU A 87 -15.55 -8.18 2.24
N LYS A 88 -16.02 -7.43 3.24
CA LYS A 88 -15.14 -6.86 4.28
C LYS A 88 -14.47 -7.96 5.10
N GLU A 89 -15.24 -8.94 5.57
CA GLU A 89 -14.72 -10.11 6.30
C GLU A 89 -13.74 -10.90 5.42
N GLN A 90 -14.08 -11.13 4.15
CA GLN A 90 -13.22 -11.83 3.21
C GLN A 90 -11.90 -11.08 2.96
N ALA A 91 -11.95 -9.77 2.75
CA ALA A 91 -10.74 -8.94 2.58
C ALA A 91 -9.82 -9.06 3.80
N TRP A 92 -10.40 -9.10 5.00
CA TRP A 92 -9.64 -9.27 6.24
C TRP A 92 -8.98 -10.65 6.33
N ILE A 93 -9.72 -11.72 6.03
CA ILE A 93 -9.18 -13.10 6.04
C ILE A 93 -8.04 -13.25 5.02
N GLU A 94 -8.18 -12.68 3.81
CA GLU A 94 -7.14 -12.74 2.79
C GLU A 94 -5.86 -12.00 3.22
N LEU A 95 -5.99 -10.87 3.93
CA LEU A 95 -4.83 -10.19 4.53
C LEU A 95 -4.20 -11.00 5.64
N ILE A 96 -4.98 -11.66 6.49
CA ILE A 96 -4.44 -12.57 7.51
C ILE A 96 -3.59 -13.66 6.84
N PHE A 97 -4.12 -14.29 5.79
CA PHE A 97 -3.40 -15.35 5.08
C PHE A 97 -2.10 -14.81 4.44
N ALA A 98 -2.18 -13.66 3.76
CA ALA A 98 -1.05 -13.05 3.09
C ALA A 98 0.09 -12.66 4.05
N GLU A 99 -0.23 -12.11 5.22
CA GLU A 99 0.80 -11.61 6.14
C GLU A 99 1.25 -12.67 7.15
N ALA A 100 0.37 -13.59 7.58
CA ALA A 100 0.69 -14.56 8.62
C ALA A 100 1.14 -15.92 8.07
N ILE A 101 0.59 -16.34 6.93
CA ILE A 101 0.74 -17.73 6.47
C ILE A 101 1.68 -17.81 5.27
N GLN A 102 1.57 -16.88 4.30
CA GLN A 102 2.45 -16.85 3.13
C GLN A 102 3.95 -16.85 3.49
N PRO A 103 4.42 -16.05 4.47
CA PRO A 103 5.84 -16.06 4.82
C PRO A 103 6.32 -17.39 5.40
N GLU A 104 5.45 -18.14 6.08
CA GLU A 104 5.78 -19.47 6.59
C GLU A 104 5.85 -20.51 5.47
N TYR A 105 4.98 -20.43 4.45
CA TYR A 105 5.11 -21.25 3.24
C TYR A 105 6.41 -20.98 2.49
N ASP A 106 6.79 -19.71 2.35
CA ASP A 106 8.03 -19.31 1.68
C ASP A 106 9.26 -19.82 2.45
N LYS A 107 9.26 -19.76 3.79
CA LYS A 107 10.32 -20.34 4.65
C LYS A 107 10.42 -21.85 4.51
N LEU A 108 9.29 -22.53 4.34
CA LEU A 108 9.24 -23.98 4.12
C LEU A 108 9.64 -24.36 2.67
N GLY A 109 9.85 -23.40 1.79
CA GLY A 109 10.15 -23.63 0.38
C GLY A 109 8.96 -24.20 -0.40
N LEU A 110 7.74 -24.02 0.11
CA LEU A 110 6.52 -24.47 -0.53
C LEU A 110 6.08 -23.40 -1.53
N ALA A 111 6.66 -23.44 -2.73
CA ALA A 111 6.34 -22.54 -3.83
C ALA A 111 5.98 -23.34 -5.10
N VAL A 112 5.11 -22.77 -5.92
CA VAL A 112 4.74 -23.32 -7.23
C VAL A 112 5.84 -22.96 -8.23
N GLY A 113 6.46 -23.96 -8.86
CA GLY A 113 7.49 -23.74 -9.89
C GLY A 113 6.90 -23.20 -11.20
N GLU A 114 7.73 -22.61 -12.07
CA GLU A 114 7.28 -22.06 -13.35
C GLU A 114 6.61 -23.12 -14.25
N ASP A 115 7.15 -24.35 -14.26
CA ASP A 115 6.59 -25.48 -15.00
C ASP A 115 5.21 -25.91 -14.45
N GLU A 116 5.05 -25.91 -13.13
CA GLU A 116 3.78 -26.25 -12.48
C GLU A 116 2.74 -25.15 -12.71
N LEU A 117 3.15 -23.88 -12.68
CA LEU A 117 2.29 -22.76 -13.03
C LEU A 117 1.79 -22.87 -14.48
N ALA A 118 2.67 -23.21 -15.42
CA ALA A 118 2.31 -23.43 -16.82
C ALA A 118 1.33 -24.60 -16.96
N ASP A 119 1.54 -25.68 -16.21
CA ASP A 119 0.64 -26.83 -16.20
C ASP A 119 -0.74 -26.50 -15.61
N LEU A 120 -0.78 -25.67 -14.57
CA LEU A 120 -2.03 -25.20 -13.95
C LEU A 120 -2.83 -24.26 -14.86
N VAL A 121 -2.18 -23.53 -15.77
CA VAL A 121 -2.84 -22.57 -16.66
C VAL A 121 -3.24 -23.19 -18.00
N SER A 122 -2.36 -23.98 -18.62
CA SER A 122 -2.56 -24.48 -19.99
C SER A 122 -2.11 -25.94 -20.20
N GLY A 123 -1.66 -26.62 -19.15
CA GLY A 123 -1.24 -28.01 -19.24
C GLY A 123 -2.37 -29.01 -19.11
N ASN A 124 -1.97 -30.26 -18.85
CA ASN A 124 -2.88 -31.41 -18.82
C ASN A 124 -3.79 -31.46 -17.58
N ASN A 125 -3.50 -30.67 -16.54
CA ASN A 125 -4.31 -30.59 -15.32
C ASN A 125 -4.49 -29.13 -14.87
N PRO A 126 -5.35 -28.35 -15.56
CA PRO A 126 -5.55 -26.97 -15.21
C PRO A 126 -6.19 -26.81 -13.83
N SER A 127 -5.84 -25.73 -13.13
CA SER A 127 -6.42 -25.38 -11.84
C SER A 127 -7.96 -25.37 -11.93
N PRO A 128 -8.68 -25.91 -10.93
CA PRO A 128 -10.14 -25.86 -10.90
C PRO A 128 -10.71 -24.45 -11.07
N VAL A 129 -10.00 -23.44 -10.58
CA VAL A 129 -10.37 -22.02 -10.72
C VAL A 129 -10.32 -21.59 -12.18
N ILE A 130 -9.25 -21.94 -12.89
CA ILE A 130 -9.05 -21.58 -14.30
C ILE A 130 -10.10 -22.27 -15.18
N ARG A 131 -10.44 -23.53 -14.88
CA ARG A 131 -11.53 -24.26 -15.55
C ARG A 131 -12.89 -23.58 -15.42
N GLN A 132 -13.14 -22.89 -14.32
CA GLN A 132 -14.42 -22.20 -14.06
C GLN A 132 -14.44 -20.78 -14.63
N THR A 133 -13.28 -20.15 -14.79
CA THR A 133 -13.16 -18.73 -15.19
C THR A 133 -12.92 -18.58 -16.70
N LEU A 134 -12.20 -19.52 -17.32
CA LEU A 134 -12.09 -19.58 -18.77
C LEU A 134 -13.39 -20.17 -19.35
N VAL A 135 -14.29 -19.28 -19.76
CA VAL A 135 -15.14 -19.58 -20.92
C VAL A 135 -14.18 -19.71 -22.10
N ILE A 136 -13.56 -20.87 -22.31
CA ILE A 136 -12.81 -21.10 -23.54
C ILE A 136 -13.88 -21.08 -24.63
N PRO A 137 -13.99 -20.03 -25.48
CA PRO A 137 -14.73 -20.23 -26.71
C PRO A 137 -13.93 -21.30 -27.43
N LYS A 138 -14.52 -22.49 -27.62
CA LYS A 138 -13.92 -23.51 -28.47
C LYS A 138 -13.46 -22.78 -29.72
N GLN A 139 -12.15 -22.70 -29.92
CA GLN A 139 -11.60 -22.36 -31.22
C GLN A 139 -12.05 -23.51 -32.12
N GLU A 140 -13.19 -23.30 -32.77
CA GLU A 140 -13.76 -24.18 -33.77
C GLU A 140 -12.67 -24.38 -34.83
N LYS A 141 -12.25 -25.63 -34.98
CA LYS A 141 -11.39 -26.06 -36.08
C LYS A 141 -12.26 -26.48 -37.24
#